data_AF-A0A812RKA4-F1
#
_entry.id   AF-A0A812RKA4-F1
#
_cell.length_a   1.000
_cell.length_b   1.000
_cell.length_c   1.000
_cell.angle_alpha   90.00
_cell.angle_beta   90.00
_cell.angle_gamma   90.00
#
_symmetry.space_group_name_H-M   'P 1'
#
loop_
_entity.id
_entity.type
_entity.pdbx_description
1 polymer ?
#
loop_
_entity_poly.entity_id
_entity_poly.type
_entity_poly.pdbx_seq_one_letter_code
_entity_poly.pdbx_strand_id
1 'polypeptide(L)'
;MDGTYKAVATRDRGGKPIASRFVVVQALRSENPVLWDRYAGRREQVAVQLSSRGEDFPITPSTLSASLGLALRCLHEEHGNPSNEAYLLHGSNPTSALSILRTSFKMGLAGRNAGSMFGPGVYLAESSVKADEYAQDDTNGSYA
;
A
#
# COMPACT_ATOMS: atom_id res chain seq x y z
N MET A 1 -12.29 -6.62 2.88
CA MET A 1 -11.16 -6.17 3.75
C MET A 1 -11.73 -5.39 4.93
N ASP A 2 -12.75 -5.96 5.58
CA ASP A 2 -13.66 -5.16 6.40
C ASP A 2 -12.98 -4.70 7.69
N GLY A 3 -11.98 -5.45 8.18
CA GLY A 3 -11.13 -5.05 9.30
C GLY A 3 -10.28 -3.80 9.07
N THR A 4 -10.12 -3.34 7.81
CA THR A 4 -9.41 -2.07 7.48
C THR A 4 -10.37 -0.90 7.28
N TYR A 5 -11.69 -1.16 7.24
CA TYR A 5 -12.69 -0.14 6.97
C TYR A 5 -12.80 0.80 8.17
N LYS A 6 -12.71 2.10 7.91
CA LYS A 6 -12.96 3.16 8.90
C LYS A 6 -13.86 4.18 8.24
N ALA A 7 -15.05 4.43 8.80
CA ALA A 7 -16.02 5.41 8.30
C ALA A 7 -15.56 6.86 8.59
N VAL A 8 -14.36 7.21 8.11
CA VAL A 8 -13.71 8.50 8.30
C VAL A 8 -13.26 9.01 6.94
N ALA A 9 -13.74 10.18 6.57
CA ALA A 9 -13.28 10.92 5.40
C ALA A 9 -12.24 11.94 5.83
N THR A 10 -11.25 12.16 4.97
CA THR A 10 -10.30 13.26 5.11
C THR A 10 -10.58 14.34 4.07
N ARG A 11 -9.80 15.42 4.11
CA ARG A 11 -9.84 16.50 3.13
C ARG A 11 -9.72 16.00 1.68
N ASP A 12 -8.98 14.94 1.45
CA ASP A 12 -8.65 14.45 0.09
C ASP A 12 -9.88 13.90 -0.64
N ARG A 13 -10.95 13.56 0.08
CA ARG A 13 -12.20 13.06 -0.48
C ARG A 13 -13.04 14.12 -1.20
N GLY A 14 -12.72 15.40 -0.98
CA GLY A 14 -13.42 16.52 -1.63
C GLY A 14 -14.93 16.57 -1.34
N GLY A 15 -15.35 16.14 -0.14
CA GLY A 15 -16.76 16.18 0.29
C GLY A 15 -17.66 15.06 -0.27
N LYS A 16 -17.13 14.13 -1.06
CA LYS A 16 -17.89 12.99 -1.58
C LYS A 16 -18.28 12.00 -0.47
N PRO A 17 -19.50 11.42 -0.51
CA PRO A 17 -19.98 10.52 0.54
C PRO A 17 -19.15 9.23 0.63
N ILE A 18 -18.84 8.79 1.85
CA ILE A 18 -18.13 7.53 2.11
C ILE A 18 -18.98 6.36 1.66
N ALA A 19 -18.37 5.43 0.92
CA ALA A 19 -19.03 4.18 0.56
C ALA A 19 -19.37 3.40 1.83
N SER A 20 -20.62 2.97 1.98
CA SER A 20 -21.04 2.15 3.12
C SER A 20 -20.43 0.74 3.09
N ARG A 21 -20.04 0.27 1.91
CA ARG A 21 -19.40 -1.02 1.68
C ARG A 21 -18.63 -1.03 0.37
N PHE A 22 -17.53 -1.77 0.33
CA PHE A 22 -16.83 -2.14 -0.90
C PHE A 22 -17.16 -3.58 -1.28
N VAL A 23 -17.40 -3.82 -2.57
CA VAL A 23 -17.59 -5.15 -3.14
C VAL A 23 -16.43 -5.42 -4.08
N VAL A 24 -15.70 -6.51 -3.84
CA VAL A 24 -14.60 -6.91 -4.72
C VAL A 24 -15.19 -7.49 -6.00
N VAL A 25 -14.86 -6.86 -7.13
CA VAL A 25 -15.26 -7.34 -8.47
C VAL A 25 -14.18 -8.24 -9.06
N GLN A 26 -12.90 -7.87 -8.90
CA GLN A 26 -11.76 -8.61 -9.43
C GLN A 26 -10.53 -8.43 -8.54
N ALA A 27 -9.67 -9.45 -8.49
CA ALA A 27 -8.34 -9.37 -7.90
C ALA A 27 -7.32 -9.94 -8.88
N LEU A 28 -6.26 -9.18 -9.17
CA LEU A 28 -5.18 -9.59 -10.06
C LEU A 28 -3.87 -9.68 -9.26
N ARG A 29 -3.11 -10.73 -9.49
CA ARG A 29 -1.74 -10.85 -8.95
C ARG A 29 -0.76 -10.26 -9.96
N SER A 30 0.06 -9.31 -9.51
CA SER A 30 1.16 -8.79 -10.32
C SER A 30 2.36 -9.74 -10.22
N GLU A 31 2.83 -10.21 -11.37
CA GLU A 31 4.00 -11.06 -11.48
C GLU A 31 5.06 -10.36 -12.32
N ASN A 32 6.06 -9.77 -11.65
CA ASN A 32 7.15 -9.06 -12.30
C ASN A 32 8.47 -9.47 -11.62
N PRO A 33 9.22 -10.42 -12.19
CA PRO A 33 10.39 -11.01 -11.53
C PRO A 33 11.47 -9.96 -11.25
N VAL A 34 11.68 -9.00 -12.16
CA VAL A 34 12.68 -7.94 -11.99
C VAL A 34 12.35 -7.03 -10.81
N LEU A 35 11.08 -6.69 -10.61
CA LEU A 35 10.66 -5.90 -9.44
C LEU A 35 10.70 -6.73 -8.16
N TRP A 36 10.35 -8.00 -8.25
CA TRP A 36 10.40 -8.92 -7.12
C TRP A 36 11.84 -9.10 -6.60
N ASP A 37 12.81 -9.33 -7.48
CA ASP A 37 14.22 -9.49 -7.09
C ASP A 37 14.76 -8.23 -6.42
N ARG A 38 14.40 -7.05 -6.94
CA ARG A 38 14.76 -5.76 -6.31
C ARG A 38 14.13 -5.62 -4.92
N TYR A 39 12.87 -5.99 -4.77
CA TYR A 39 12.18 -5.97 -3.48
C TYR A 39 12.85 -6.92 -2.49
N ALA A 40 13.08 -8.18 -2.89
CA ALA A 40 13.68 -9.21 -2.06
C ALA A 40 15.08 -8.81 -1.59
N GLY A 41 15.93 -8.31 -2.51
CA GLY A 41 17.26 -7.83 -2.15
C GLY A 41 17.22 -6.62 -1.21
N ARG A 42 16.27 -5.69 -1.39
CA ARG A 42 16.12 -4.55 -0.47
C ARG A 42 15.61 -4.98 0.90
N ARG A 43 14.69 -5.94 0.95
CA ARG A 43 14.17 -6.53 2.19
C ARG A 43 15.31 -7.11 3.03
N GLU A 44 16.19 -7.93 2.44
CA GLU A 44 17.34 -8.49 3.15
C GLU A 44 18.27 -7.40 3.72
N GLN A 45 18.53 -6.34 2.95
CA GLN A 45 19.32 -5.20 3.44
C GLN A 45 18.64 -4.51 4.64
N VAL A 46 17.32 -4.35 4.61
CA VAL A 46 16.57 -3.76 5.72
C VAL A 46 16.62 -4.66 6.94
N ALA A 47 16.50 -5.98 6.79
CA ALA A 47 16.65 -6.93 7.90
C ALA A 47 18.00 -6.77 8.62
N VAL A 48 19.10 -6.69 7.86
CA VAL A 48 20.45 -6.48 8.42
C VAL A 48 20.57 -5.10 9.09
N GLN A 49 19.97 -4.06 8.51
CA GLN A 49 19.98 -2.73 9.10
C GLN A 49 19.23 -2.69 10.43
N LEU A 50 18.06 -3.35 10.49
CA LEU A 50 17.25 -3.41 11.70
C LEU A 50 17.84 -4.33 12.75
N SER A 51 18.54 -5.42 12.40
CA SER A 51 19.22 -6.26 13.40
C SER A 51 20.32 -5.52 14.18
N SER A 52 20.83 -4.41 13.65
CA SER A 52 21.80 -3.54 14.32
C SER A 52 21.19 -2.39 15.13
N ARG A 53 19.87 -2.17 14.99
CA ARG A 53 19.12 -1.13 15.71
C ARG A 53 18.30 -1.82 16.80
N GLY A 54 18.29 -1.26 18.02
CA GLY A 54 17.53 -1.83 19.14
C GLY A 54 16.02 -1.89 18.88
N GLU A 55 15.28 -2.47 19.84
CA GLU A 55 13.84 -2.82 19.79
C GLU A 55 12.84 -1.67 19.55
N ASP A 56 13.28 -0.41 19.46
CA ASP A 56 12.42 0.78 19.38
C ASP A 56 11.78 1.05 18.00
N PHE A 57 11.82 0.10 17.05
CA PHE A 57 11.52 0.39 15.64
C PHE A 57 10.29 -0.26 14.99
N PRO A 58 9.65 -1.35 15.48
CA PRO A 58 8.61 -1.98 14.66
C PRO A 58 7.33 -1.14 14.65
N ILE A 59 7.09 -0.44 13.54
CA ILE A 59 5.78 0.14 13.24
C ILE A 59 4.84 -1.04 12.93
N THR A 60 3.74 -1.13 13.68
CA THR A 60 2.70 -2.15 13.45
C THR A 60 1.48 -1.47 12.83
N PRO A 61 1.36 -1.45 11.49
CA PRO A 61 0.19 -0.88 10.85
C PRO A 61 -1.06 -1.71 11.15
N SER A 62 -2.21 -1.05 11.19
CA SER A 62 -3.50 -1.68 11.49
C SER A 62 -3.91 -2.75 10.48
N THR A 63 -3.30 -2.80 9.29
CA THR A 63 -3.51 -3.88 8.31
C THR A 63 -3.06 -5.25 8.81
N LEU A 64 -2.01 -5.31 9.64
CA LEU A 64 -1.52 -6.58 10.20
C LEU A 64 -2.55 -7.17 11.17
N SER A 65 -3.20 -6.34 11.99
CA SER A 65 -4.28 -6.78 12.88
C SER A 65 -5.59 -7.05 12.14
N ALA A 66 -5.83 -6.34 11.03
CA ALA A 66 -7.05 -6.49 10.24
C ALA A 66 -7.14 -7.78 9.43
N SER A 67 -6.01 -8.47 9.18
CA SER A 67 -5.98 -9.72 8.43
C SER A 67 -4.83 -10.62 8.87
N LEU A 68 -5.15 -11.68 9.61
CA LEU A 68 -4.19 -12.72 10.01
C LEU A 68 -3.46 -13.30 8.79
N GLY A 69 -4.17 -13.55 7.69
CA GLY A 69 -3.57 -14.10 6.47
C GLY A 69 -2.53 -13.19 5.82
N LEU A 70 -2.70 -11.86 5.90
CA LEU A 70 -1.68 -10.92 5.43
C LEU A 70 -0.53 -10.80 6.43
N ALA A 71 -0.81 -10.81 7.73
CA ALA A 71 0.23 -10.77 8.76
C ALA A 71 1.17 -11.98 8.67
N LEU A 72 0.62 -13.18 8.52
CA LEU A 72 1.40 -14.41 8.39
C LEU A 72 2.34 -14.39 7.17
N ARG A 73 1.98 -13.66 6.09
CA ARG A 73 2.85 -13.52 4.90
C ARG A 73 4.08 -12.64 5.13
N CYS A 74 4.09 -11.85 6.21
CA CYS A 74 5.24 -11.03 6.60
C CYS A 74 6.12 -11.73 7.64
N LEU A 75 5.78 -12.94 8.07
CA LEU A 75 6.50 -13.68 9.11
C LEU A 75 7.35 -14.80 8.50
N HIS A 76 8.63 -14.80 8.87
CA HIS A 76 9.54 -15.93 8.79
C HIS A 76 9.31 -16.84 10.01
N GLU A 77 9.32 -18.16 9.80
CA GLU A 77 9.04 -19.14 10.86
C GLU A 77 10.01 -19.01 12.05
N GLU A 78 11.29 -18.78 11.78
CA GLU A 78 12.33 -18.71 12.83
C GLU A 78 12.65 -17.28 13.28
N HIS A 79 12.34 -16.27 12.47
CA HIS A 79 12.87 -14.92 12.65
C HIS A 79 11.77 -13.84 12.76
N GLY A 80 10.49 -14.23 12.73
CA GLY A 80 9.38 -13.29 12.77
C GLY A 80 9.43 -12.33 11.57
N ASN A 81 9.32 -11.02 11.81
CA ASN A 81 9.34 -10.00 10.75
C ASN A 81 10.62 -9.15 10.80
N PRO A 82 11.79 -9.69 10.38
CA PRO A 82 13.07 -9.04 10.58
C PRO A 82 13.22 -7.73 9.77
N SER A 83 12.40 -7.54 8.73
CA SER A 83 12.42 -6.36 7.87
C SER A 83 11.31 -5.34 8.18
N ASN A 84 10.50 -5.59 9.22
CA ASN A 84 9.28 -4.82 9.53
C ASN A 84 8.36 -4.62 8.30
N GLU A 85 8.19 -5.68 7.51
CA GLU A 85 7.28 -5.70 6.35
C GLU A 85 5.81 -5.60 6.75
N ALA A 86 5.03 -4.96 5.90
CA ALA A 86 3.58 -4.93 6.02
C ALA A 86 2.90 -4.78 4.67
N TYR A 87 1.68 -5.31 4.57
CA TYR A 87 0.79 -5.03 3.45
C TYR A 87 0.04 -3.72 3.68
N LEU A 88 0.09 -2.81 2.71
CA LEU A 88 -0.60 -1.53 2.71
C LEU A 88 -1.34 -1.33 1.38
N LEU A 89 -2.19 -0.31 1.33
CA LEU A 89 -3.06 -0.02 0.20
C LEU A 89 -2.62 1.24 -0.52
N HIS A 90 -2.72 1.27 -1.85
CA HIS A 90 -2.46 2.44 -2.66
C HIS A 90 -3.64 2.66 -3.62
N GLY A 91 -4.44 3.70 -3.37
CA GLY A 91 -5.49 4.11 -4.29
C GLY A 91 -4.91 4.87 -5.48
N SER A 92 -5.36 4.52 -6.69
CA SER A 92 -4.91 5.15 -7.93
C SER A 92 -5.96 4.95 -9.03
N ASN A 93 -5.70 5.51 -10.21
CA ASN A 93 -6.46 5.14 -11.41
C ASN A 93 -5.88 3.90 -12.11
N PRO A 94 -6.68 3.19 -12.92
CA PRO A 94 -6.26 1.96 -13.59
C PRO A 94 -4.98 2.12 -14.43
N THR A 95 -4.85 3.19 -15.20
CA THR A 95 -3.65 3.45 -16.02
C THR A 95 -2.39 3.60 -15.15
N SER A 96 -2.48 4.34 -14.05
CA SER A 96 -1.35 4.55 -13.13
C SER A 96 -1.01 3.27 -12.38
N ALA A 97 -2.03 2.52 -11.92
CA ALA A 97 -1.84 1.22 -11.27
C ALA A 97 -1.09 0.26 -12.20
N LEU A 98 -1.52 0.11 -13.46
CA LEU A 98 -0.83 -0.73 -14.45
C LEU A 98 0.60 -0.27 -14.71
N SER A 99 0.85 1.04 -14.78
CA SER A 99 2.22 1.58 -14.90
C SER A 99 3.08 1.21 -13.69
N ILE A 100 2.54 1.29 -12.48
CA ILE A 100 3.24 0.93 -11.23
C ILE A 100 3.60 -0.57 -11.25
N LEU A 101 2.64 -1.44 -11.60
CA LEU A 101 2.87 -2.89 -11.66
C LEU A 101 3.96 -3.27 -12.68
N ARG A 102 4.07 -2.51 -13.79
CA ARG A 102 5.08 -2.75 -14.83
C ARG A 102 6.46 -2.18 -14.48
N THR A 103 6.51 -1.00 -13.86
CA THR A 103 7.74 -0.19 -13.79
C THR A 103 8.14 0.26 -12.38
N SER A 104 7.45 -0.21 -11.35
CA SER A 104 7.53 0.29 -9.96
C SER A 104 6.96 1.71 -9.79
N PHE A 105 6.94 2.17 -8.55
CA PHE A 105 6.64 3.56 -8.23
C PHE A 105 7.74 4.48 -8.77
N LYS A 106 7.34 5.54 -9.48
CA LYS A 106 8.27 6.54 -10.01
C LYS A 106 8.32 7.73 -9.04
N MET A 107 9.43 7.88 -8.33
CA MET A 107 9.60 8.98 -7.35
C MET A 107 9.45 10.37 -7.98
N GLY A 108 9.78 10.54 -9.27
CA GLY A 108 9.56 11.81 -9.98
C GLY A 108 8.09 12.20 -10.17
N LEU A 109 7.15 11.27 -9.90
CA LEU A 109 5.71 11.49 -9.89
C LEU A 109 5.13 11.69 -8.47
N ALA A 110 5.96 11.56 -7.43
CA ALA A 110 5.54 11.72 -6.05
C ALA A 110 4.92 13.11 -5.81
N GLY A 111 3.80 13.13 -5.10
CA GLY A 111 3.09 14.37 -4.76
C GLY A 111 2.32 15.05 -5.90
N ARG A 112 2.36 14.55 -7.15
CA ARG A 112 1.66 15.19 -8.28
C ARG A 112 0.13 15.06 -8.23
N ASN A 113 -0.40 14.03 -7.56
CA ASN A 113 -1.84 13.76 -7.56
C ASN A 113 -2.58 14.51 -6.44
N ALA A 114 -2.17 14.34 -5.18
CA ALA A 114 -2.85 14.96 -4.03
C ALA A 114 -1.92 15.80 -3.14
N GLY A 115 -0.75 16.18 -3.66
CA GLY A 115 0.25 16.95 -2.92
C GLY A 115 1.19 16.09 -2.07
N SER A 116 2.10 16.77 -1.36
CA SER A 116 3.23 16.17 -0.63
C SER A 116 3.26 16.62 0.84
N MET A 117 2.11 16.53 1.53
CA MET A 117 1.95 17.00 2.92
C MET A 117 3.02 16.47 3.90
N PHE A 118 3.46 15.22 3.72
CA PHE A 118 4.49 14.55 4.54
C PHE A 118 5.83 14.44 3.80
N GLY A 119 6.04 15.29 2.79
CA GLY A 119 7.20 15.25 1.91
C GLY A 119 6.98 14.46 0.62
N PRO A 120 7.91 14.56 -0.34
CA PRO A 120 7.82 13.86 -1.60
C PRO A 120 8.04 12.36 -1.40
N GLY A 121 6.99 11.56 -1.59
CA GLY A 121 7.09 10.10 -1.48
C GLY A 121 5.91 9.32 -2.06
N VAL A 122 5.99 8.00 -1.91
CA VAL A 122 4.89 7.08 -2.17
C VAL A 122 3.99 7.04 -0.94
N TYR A 123 2.71 7.32 -1.12
CA TYR A 123 1.75 7.31 -0.02
C TYR A 123 0.96 6.02 -0.03
N LEU A 124 0.93 5.37 1.13
CA LEU A 124 0.26 4.11 1.35
C LEU A 124 -0.69 4.27 2.54
N ALA A 125 -1.81 3.53 2.52
CA ALA A 125 -2.86 3.61 3.51
C ALA A 125 -3.05 2.27 4.22
N GLU A 126 -3.36 2.33 5.51
CA GLU A 126 -3.76 1.15 6.29
C GLU A 126 -5.27 0.87 6.19
N SER A 127 -6.03 1.86 5.71
CA SER A 127 -7.49 1.82 5.59
C SER A 127 -7.90 1.76 4.12
N SER A 128 -8.86 0.88 3.82
CA SER A 128 -9.48 0.80 2.49
C SER A 128 -10.25 2.07 2.13
N VAL A 129 -10.93 2.70 3.10
CA VAL A 129 -11.62 3.99 2.88
C VAL A 129 -10.63 5.09 2.55
N LYS A 130 -9.46 5.12 3.19
CA LYS A 130 -8.44 6.12 2.90
C LYS A 130 -7.82 5.90 1.53
N ALA A 131 -7.54 4.66 1.13
CA ALA A 131 -7.08 4.36 -0.22
C ALA A 131 -8.14 4.76 -1.27
N ASP A 132 -9.41 4.48 -1.01
CA ASP A 132 -10.52 4.83 -1.90
C ASP A 132 -10.65 6.34 -2.19
N GLU A 133 -10.25 7.22 -1.26
CA GLU A 133 -10.20 8.68 -1.53
C GLU A 133 -9.28 9.05 -2.70
N TYR A 134 -8.31 8.19 -3.02
CA TYR A 134 -7.34 8.37 -4.10
C TYR A 134 -7.64 7.49 -5.32
N ALA A 135 -8.58 6.54 -5.20
CA ALA A 135 -9.02 5.72 -6.31
C ALA A 135 -9.91 6.56 -7.24
N GLN A 136 -9.61 6.51 -8.53
CA GLN A 136 -10.32 7.29 -9.55
C GLN A 136 -10.43 6.47 -10.82
N ASP A 137 -11.47 6.71 -11.60
CA ASP A 137 -11.55 6.16 -12.95
C ASP A 137 -10.50 6.83 -13.85
N ASP A 138 -10.11 6.15 -14.93
CA ASP A 138 -9.35 6.82 -15.99
C ASP A 138 -10.23 7.87 -16.68
N THR A 139 -9.65 9.01 -17.05
CA THR A 139 -10.38 10.14 -17.67
C THR A 139 -11.12 9.79 -18.96
N ASN A 140 -10.77 8.66 -19.59
CA ASN A 140 -11.33 8.22 -20.87
C ASN A 140 -12.32 7.04 -20.75
N GLY A 141 -12.63 6.58 -19.53
CA GLY A 141 -13.62 5.51 -19.32
C GLY A 141 -13.21 4.12 -19.84
N SER A 142 -11.95 3.91 -20.21
CA SER A 142 -11.43 2.62 -20.70
C SER A 142 -11.50 1.49 -19.66
N TYR A 143 -11.76 1.84 -18.40
CA TYR A 143 -11.87 0.95 -17.24
C TYR A 143 -13.02 1.40 -16.32
N ALA A 144 -14.16 1.77 -16.90
CA ALA A 144 -15.41 2.03 -16.19
C ALA A 144 -16.18 0.74 -15.89
#